data_AF-A0A940WVR2-F1
#
_entry.id   AF-A0A940WVR2-F1
#
_cell.length_a   1.000
_cell.length_b   1.000
_cell.length_c   1.000
_cell.angle_alpha   90.00
_cell.angle_beta   90.00
_cell.angle_gamma   90.00
#
_symmetry.space_group_name_H-M   'P 1'
#
loop_
_entity.id
_entity.type
_entity.pdbx_description
1 polymer ?
#
loop_
_entity_poly.entity_id
_entity_poly.type
_entity_poly.pdbx_seq_one_letter_code
_entity_poly.pdbx_strand_id
1 'polypeptide(L)' 'MTTNAVSQLDVLEAEAIHIMREVAAEFERPCLLFSGGKDSIVMVRVAEK' A
#
# COMPACT_ATOMS: atom_id res chain seq x y z
N MET A 1 -0.90 -28.78 -8.86
CA MET A 1 -1.09 -27.73 -7.85
C MET A 1 0.21 -26.98 -7.74
N THR A 2 0.35 -25.82 -8.37
CA THR A 2 1.52 -24.97 -8.18
C THR A 2 1.38 -24.28 -6.83
N THR A 3 2.28 -24.58 -5.90
CA THR A 3 2.49 -23.76 -4.72
C THR A 3 2.92 -22.38 -5.21
N ASN A 4 2.00 -21.41 -5.21
CA ASN A 4 2.36 -20.02 -5.50
C ASN A 4 3.25 -19.54 -4.37
N ALA A 5 4.56 -19.55 -4.61
CA ALA A 5 5.51 -18.89 -3.73
C ALA A 5 5.12 -17.40 -3.64
N VAL A 6 5.16 -16.84 -2.43
CA VAL A 6 4.94 -15.41 -2.22
C VAL A 6 5.97 -14.65 -3.05
N SER A 7 5.52 -13.81 -3.97
CA SER A 7 6.42 -13.03 -4.82
C SER A 7 6.99 -11.84 -4.04
N GLN A 8 8.10 -11.28 -4.52
CA GLN A 8 8.65 -10.05 -3.96
C GLN A 8 7.61 -8.90 -3.96
N LEU A 9 6.75 -8.83 -4.99
CA LEU A 9 5.72 -7.80 -5.07
C LEU A 9 4.61 -8.01 -4.04
N ASP A 10 4.27 -9.27 -3.74
CA ASP A 10 3.28 -9.58 -2.69
C ASP A 10 3.79 -9.16 -1.31
N VAL A 11 5.10 -9.36 -1.04
CA VAL A 11 5.74 -8.90 0.20
C VAL A 11 5.70 -7.37 0.31
N LEU A 12 6.15 -6.68 -0.73
CA LEU A 12 6.18 -5.20 -0.76
C LEU A 12 4.77 -4.60 -0.64
N GLU A 13 3.78 -5.21 -1.27
CA GLU A 13 2.39 -4.78 -1.15
C GLU A 13 1.86 -4.97 0.27
N ALA A 14 2.12 -6.11 0.90
CA ALA A 14 1.72 -6.37 2.27
C ALA A 14 2.35 -5.38 3.26
N GLU A 15 3.64 -5.09 3.10
CA GLU A 15 4.35 -4.09 3.92
C GLU A 15 3.78 -2.67 3.71
N ALA A 16 3.52 -2.28 2.46
CA ALA A 16 2.95 -0.98 2.17
C ALA A 16 1.54 -0.81 2.75
N ILE A 17 0.68 -1.84 2.66
CA ILE A 17 -0.65 -1.84 3.28
C ILE A 17 -0.53 -1.74 4.81
N HIS A 18 0.41 -2.48 5.40
CA HIS A 18 0.63 -2.44 6.84
C HIS A 18 0.94 -1.02 7.32
N ILE A 19 1.90 -0.35 6.70
CA ILE A 19 2.29 1.03 7.02
C ILE A 19 1.11 1.99 6.84
N MET A 20 0.36 1.87 5.74
CA MET A 20 -0.81 2.72 5.48
C MET A 20 -1.88 2.56 6.57
N ARG A 21 -2.09 1.34 7.08
CA ARG A 21 -3.04 1.07 8.17
C ARG A 21 -2.55 1.61 9.51
N GLU A 22 -1.26 1.55 9.79
CA GLU A 22 -0.68 2.19 10.99
C GLU A 22 -0.90 3.70 10.95
N VAL A 23 -0.57 4.36 9.83
CA VAL A 23 -0.81 5.80 9.66
C VAL A 23 -2.30 6.15 9.77
N ALA A 24 -3.19 5.32 9.23
CA ALA A 24 -4.63 5.54 9.36
C ALA A 24 -5.14 5.35 10.79
N ALA A 25 -4.48 4.51 11.60
CA ALA A 25 -4.86 4.23 12.98
C ALA A 25 -4.29 5.29 13.96
N GLU A 26 -3.10 5.83 13.69
CA GLU A 26 -2.41 6.75 14.60
C GLU A 26 -2.81 8.22 14.42
N PHE A 27 -3.27 8.61 13.22
CA PHE A 27 -3.58 10.01 12.90
C PHE A 27 -5.08 10.23 12.72
N GLU A 28 -5.61 11.33 13.25
CA GLU A 28 -7.05 11.66 13.15
C GLU A 28 -7.47 12.06 11.72
N ARG A 29 -6.58 12.71 10.96
CA ARG A 29 -6.87 13.25 9.62
C ARG A 29 -5.69 13.01 8.65
N PRO A 30 -5.34 11.75 8.38
CA PRO A 30 -4.28 11.45 7.42
C PRO A 30 -4.69 11.88 6.02
N CYS A 31 -3.71 12.25 5.19
CA CYS A 31 -3.92 12.56 3.79
C CYS A 31 -2.85 11.88 2.92
N LEU A 32 -3.24 11.48 1.73
CA LEU A 32 -2.32 10.98 0.71
C LEU A 32 -2.05 12.12 -0.28
N LEU A 33 -0.80 12.58 -0.34
CA LEU A 33 -0.39 13.60 -1.31
C LEU A 33 -0.34 12.99 -2.71
N PHE A 34 -1.28 13.39 -3.56
CA PHE A 34 -1.45 12.84 -4.89
C PHE A 34 -0.94 13.82 -5.96
N SER A 35 0.12 13.42 -6.68
CA SER A 35 0.73 14.23 -7.75
C SER A 35 0.26 13.84 -9.16
N GLY A 36 -0.49 12.74 -9.30
CA GLY A 36 -0.84 12.17 -10.60
C GLY A 36 0.28 11.40 -11.28
N GLY A 37 1.47 11.31 -10.67
CA GLY A 37 2.58 10.50 -11.16
C GLY A 37 2.42 9.01 -10.85
N LYS A 38 3.21 8.16 -11.54
CA LYS A 38 3.14 6.70 -11.43
C LYS A 38 3.22 6.20 -9.98
N ASP A 39 4.07 6.81 -9.16
CA ASP A 39 4.31 6.38 -7.79
C ASP A 39 3.09 6.70 -6.92
N SER A 40 2.52 7.90 -7.08
CA SER A 40 1.29 8.29 -6.35
C SER A 40 0.07 7.48 -6.78
N ILE A 41 0.00 7.03 -8.04
CA ILE A 41 -1.06 6.13 -8.52
C ILE A 41 -0.95 4.75 -7.87
N VAL A 42 0.27 4.20 -7.77
CA VAL A 42 0.50 2.94 -7.05
C VAL A 42 0.12 3.09 -5.58
N MET A 43 0.49 4.20 -4.93
CA MET A 43 0.11 4.45 -3.53
C MET A 43 -1.40 4.56 -3.33
N VAL A 44 -2.14 5.20 -4.26
CA VAL A 44 -3.62 5.20 -4.22
C VAL A 44 -4.15 3.77 -4.32
N ARG A 45 -3.61 2.95 -5.23
CA ARG A 45 -4.06 1.56 -5.38
C ARG A 45 -3.80 0.71 -4.13
N VAL A 46 -2.67 0.94 -3.45
CA VAL A 46 -2.36 0.33 -2.15
C VAL A 46 -3.34 0.82 -1.07
N ALA A 47 -3.66 2.11 -1.05
CA ALA A 47 -4.59 2.70 -0.09
C ALA A 47 -6.04 2.15 -0.20
N GLU A 48 -6.43 1.64 -1.37
CA GLU A 48 -7.73 1.00 -1.60
C GLU A 48 -7.86 -0.43 -1.03
N LYS A 49 -6.76 -1.04 -0.54
CA LYS A 49 -6.71 -2.45 -0.06
C LYS A 49 -6.76 -2.57 1.48
#